data_AF-A0A813WSR6-F1
#
_entry.id   AF-A0A813WSR6-F1
#
_cell.length_a   1.000
_cell.length_b   1.000
_cell.length_c   1.000
_cell.angle_alpha   90.00
_cell.angle_beta   90.00
_cell.angle_gamma   90.00
#
_symmetry.space_group_name_H-M   'P 1'
#
loop_
_entity.id
_entity.type
_entity.pdbx_description
1 polymer ?
#
loop_
_entity_poly.entity_id
_entity_poly.type
_entity_poly.pdbx_seq_one_letter_code
_entity_poly.pdbx_strand_id
1 'polypeptide(L)'
;MKHWLNFVLNISIRVVERVANMSYILHVKEKVLKPLGVDISKVGVRLSDFENTEDFVKHYAYVFNTTDLERWQQVMPQLNLTPISDNPPTWLHISNYGFGAYPAGLLRMSANTLSVFLRMFLNNGSSILRPRSIAEIRTIVGGGNIPDYGLIGNNNSTQESPSSQFGLS
;
A
#
# COMPACT_ATOMS: atom_id res chain seq x y z
N MET A 1 13.02 -9.29 5.94
CA MET A 1 11.57 -9.47 5.70
C MET A 1 10.99 -8.53 4.64
N LYS A 2 11.17 -7.19 4.72
CA LYS A 2 10.65 -6.22 3.71
C LYS A 2 11.08 -6.50 2.25
N HIS A 3 12.28 -7.03 2.02
CA HIS A 3 12.75 -7.37 0.68
C HIS A 3 11.99 -8.52 0.00
N TRP A 4 11.41 -9.45 0.78
CA TRP A 4 10.72 -10.62 0.23
C TRP A 4 9.35 -10.25 -0.34
N LEU A 5 8.62 -9.36 0.34
CA LEU A 5 7.31 -8.88 -0.10
C LEU A 5 7.39 -8.09 -1.42
N ASN A 6 8.40 -7.20 -1.52
CA ASN A 6 8.61 -6.44 -2.76
C ASN A 6 9.00 -7.33 -3.93
N PHE A 7 9.75 -8.41 -3.70
CA PHE A 7 10.10 -9.37 -4.74
C PHE A 7 8.87 -10.11 -5.29
N VAL A 8 8.02 -10.65 -4.41
CA VAL A 8 6.79 -11.37 -4.81
C VAL A 8 5.84 -10.45 -5.57
N LEU A 9 5.60 -9.23 -5.06
CA LEU A 9 4.73 -8.26 -5.72
C LEU A 9 5.24 -7.91 -7.13
N ASN A 10 6.56 -7.71 -7.29
CA ASN A 10 7.15 -7.43 -8.60
C ASN A 10 6.97 -8.58 -9.59
N ILE A 11 7.07 -9.84 -9.15
CA ILE A 11 6.79 -11.00 -10.01
C ILE A 11 5.32 -11.01 -10.43
N SER A 12 4.39 -10.83 -9.50
CA SER A 12 2.95 -10.79 -9.80
C SER A 12 2.62 -9.73 -10.84
N ILE A 13 3.22 -8.54 -10.72
CA ILE A 13 3.10 -7.45 -11.67
C ILE A 13 3.55 -7.88 -13.08
N ARG A 14 4.71 -8.53 -13.20
CA ARG A 14 5.21 -9.03 -14.51
C ARG A 14 4.30 -10.09 -15.13
N VAL A 15 3.73 -10.97 -14.31
CA VAL A 15 2.76 -11.96 -14.79
C VAL A 15 1.52 -11.26 -15.36
N VAL A 16 0.97 -10.27 -14.65
CA VAL A 16 -0.18 -9.47 -15.14
C VAL A 16 0.17 -8.78 -16.44
N GLU A 17 1.32 -8.12 -16.54
CA GLU A 17 1.77 -7.46 -17.78
C GLU A 17 1.83 -8.43 -18.96
N ARG A 18 2.38 -9.63 -18.71
CA ARG A 18 2.54 -10.65 -19.75
C ARG A 18 1.21 -11.22 -20.21
N VAL A 19 0.30 -11.52 -19.27
CA VAL A 19 -1.02 -12.11 -19.56
C VAL A 19 -1.95 -11.08 -20.22
N ALA A 20 -1.95 -9.84 -19.73
CA ALA A 20 -2.82 -8.79 -20.24
C ALA A 20 -2.28 -8.11 -21.51
N ASN A 21 -1.01 -8.35 -21.86
CA ASN A 21 -0.31 -7.70 -22.97
C ASN A 21 -0.38 -6.16 -22.91
N MET A 22 -0.22 -5.60 -21.71
CA MET A 22 -0.23 -4.15 -21.45
C MET A 22 0.58 -3.86 -20.17
N SER A 23 1.00 -2.61 -19.97
CA SER A 23 1.69 -2.24 -18.73
C SER A 23 0.77 -2.42 -17.52
N TYR A 24 1.34 -2.73 -16.35
CA TYR A 24 0.56 -3.01 -15.15
C TYR A 24 -0.32 -1.82 -14.76
N ILE A 25 0.22 -0.61 -14.84
CA ILE A 25 -0.55 0.60 -14.52
C ILE A 25 -1.71 0.81 -15.50
N LEU A 26 -1.51 0.54 -16.79
CA LEU A 26 -2.59 0.65 -17.77
C LEU A 26 -3.66 -0.42 -17.51
N HIS A 27 -3.25 -1.63 -17.12
CA HIS A 27 -4.17 -2.68 -16.71
C HIS A 27 -5.02 -2.26 -15.49
N VAL A 28 -4.39 -1.73 -14.44
CA VAL A 28 -5.11 -1.22 -13.25
C VAL A 28 -6.10 -0.12 -13.65
N LYS A 29 -5.68 0.85 -14.45
CA LYS A 29 -6.58 1.92 -14.91
C LYS A 29 -7.76 1.38 -15.72
N GLU A 30 -7.51 0.65 -16.79
CA GLU A 30 -8.52 0.27 -17.77
C GLU A 30 -9.41 -0.91 -17.33
N LYS A 31 -8.84 -1.87 -16.58
CA LYS A 31 -9.53 -3.12 -16.23
C LYS A 31 -10.02 -3.17 -14.79
N VAL A 32 -9.50 -2.32 -13.91
CA VAL A 32 -9.89 -2.29 -12.50
C VAL A 32 -10.62 -1.00 -12.14
N LEU A 33 -10.04 0.16 -12.43
CA LEU A 33 -10.60 1.43 -11.93
C LEU A 33 -11.70 1.98 -12.83
N LYS A 34 -11.49 2.01 -14.15
CA LYS A 34 -12.48 2.50 -15.12
C LYS A 34 -13.83 1.78 -15.03
N PRO A 35 -13.91 0.44 -14.91
CA PRO A 35 -15.20 -0.24 -14.78
C PRO A 35 -15.90 0.01 -13.43
N LEU A 36 -15.21 0.56 -12.42
CA LEU A 36 -15.81 1.04 -11.17
C LEU A 36 -16.31 2.50 -11.27
N GLY A 37 -16.25 3.12 -12.45
CA GLY A 37 -16.63 4.53 -12.64
C GLY A 37 -15.60 5.52 -12.10
N VAL A 38 -14.36 5.09 -11.87
CA VAL A 38 -13.27 5.98 -11.49
C VAL A 38 -12.75 6.73 -12.71
N ASP A 39 -12.59 8.04 -12.56
CA ASP A 39 -11.84 8.87 -13.50
C ASP A 39 -10.34 8.52 -13.45
N ILE A 40 -9.89 7.77 -14.47
CA ILE A 40 -8.51 7.27 -14.56
C ILE A 40 -7.46 8.35 -14.89
N SER A 41 -7.89 9.57 -15.26
CA SER A 41 -7.00 10.72 -15.43
C SER A 41 -6.49 11.24 -14.08
N LYS A 42 -7.24 10.99 -13.00
CA LYS A 42 -6.91 11.40 -11.63
C LYS A 42 -6.18 10.33 -10.82
N VAL A 43 -5.65 9.33 -11.50
CA VAL A 43 -4.91 8.22 -10.88
C VAL A 43 -3.59 8.06 -11.60
N GLY A 44 -2.51 7.80 -10.89
CA GLY A 44 -1.19 7.71 -11.51
C GLY A 44 -0.14 7.16 -10.57
N VAL A 45 1.03 6.89 -11.12
CA VAL A 45 2.22 6.41 -10.40
C VAL A 45 3.34 7.44 -10.46
N ARG A 46 3.38 8.25 -11.51
CA ARG A 46 4.36 9.32 -11.72
C ARG A 46 3.69 10.68 -11.51
N LEU A 47 4.47 11.68 -11.10
CA LEU A 47 3.97 13.05 -11.04
C LEU A 47 3.54 13.56 -12.43
N SER A 48 4.25 13.11 -13.48
CA SER A 48 3.91 13.40 -14.88
C SER A 48 2.58 12.81 -15.36
N ASP A 49 1.96 11.92 -14.57
CA ASP A 49 0.66 11.35 -14.93
C ASP A 49 -0.51 12.31 -14.63
N PHE A 50 -0.23 13.49 -14.04
CA PHE A 50 -1.23 14.43 -13.56
C PHE A 50 -0.99 15.82 -14.16
N GLU A 51 -2.07 16.45 -14.64
CA GLU A 51 -2.02 17.78 -15.24
C GLU A 51 -1.80 18.88 -14.19
N ASN A 52 -2.44 18.74 -13.02
CA ASN A 52 -2.28 19.65 -11.89
C ASN A 52 -1.66 18.92 -10.70
N THR A 53 -0.46 19.37 -10.28
CA THR A 53 0.21 18.85 -9.09
C THR A 53 -0.05 19.70 -7.85
N GLU A 54 -0.70 20.86 -7.99
CA GLU A 54 -1.03 21.72 -6.84
C GLU A 54 -2.11 21.10 -5.95
N ASP A 55 -2.97 20.23 -6.51
CA ASP A 55 -4.00 19.50 -5.77
C ASP A 55 -3.42 18.38 -4.89
N PHE A 56 -2.11 18.18 -4.90
CA PHE A 56 -1.47 17.10 -4.18
C PHE A 56 -1.30 17.44 -2.71
N VAL A 57 -1.58 16.46 -1.86
CA VAL A 57 -1.22 16.55 -0.45
C VAL A 57 0.30 16.65 -0.35
N LYS A 58 0.79 17.69 0.32
CA LYS A 58 2.21 17.85 0.62
C LYS A 58 2.66 16.75 1.58
N HIS A 59 3.83 16.20 1.32
CA HIS A 59 4.38 15.11 2.10
C HIS A 59 5.39 15.65 3.11
N TYR A 60 5.32 15.16 4.34
CA TYR A 60 6.22 15.56 5.41
C TYR A 60 6.78 14.34 6.14
N ALA A 61 8.04 14.40 6.54
CA ALA A 61 8.67 13.46 7.45
C ALA A 61 9.17 14.21 8.68
N TYR A 62 9.08 13.59 9.85
CA TYR A 62 9.57 14.18 11.09
C TYR A 62 10.97 13.66 11.41
N VAL A 63 11.86 14.57 11.81
CA VAL A 63 13.21 14.23 12.27
C VAL A 63 13.44 14.77 13.67
N PHE A 64 14.03 13.92 14.52
CA PHE A 64 14.28 14.24 15.93
C PHE A 64 15.63 14.93 16.14
N ASN A 65 16.62 14.66 15.27
CA ASN A 65 17.99 15.17 15.40
C ASN A 65 18.62 15.41 14.02
N THR A 66 19.78 16.06 14.00
CA THR A 66 20.52 16.42 12.77
C THR A 66 21.07 15.21 12.03
N THR A 67 21.51 14.17 12.76
CA THR A 67 22.03 12.93 12.19
C THR A 67 20.99 12.21 11.33
N ASP A 68 19.72 12.19 11.76
CA ASP A 68 18.63 11.60 10.99
C ASP A 68 18.38 12.37 9.69
N LEU A 69 18.42 13.70 9.72
CA LEU A 69 18.30 14.53 8.52
C LEU A 69 19.44 14.24 7.52
N GLU A 70 20.69 14.25 7.99
CA GLU A 70 21.86 13.96 7.15
C GLU A 70 21.77 12.57 6.51
N ARG A 71 21.38 11.55 7.30
CA ARG A 71 21.19 10.20 6.80
C ARG A 71 20.14 10.14 5.70
N TRP A 72 18.99 10.80 5.88
CA TRP A 72 17.92 10.81 4.88
C TRP A 72 18.37 11.51 3.58
N GLN A 73 19.09 12.62 3.69
CA GLN A 73 19.66 13.32 2.53
C GLN A 73 20.67 12.46 1.78
N GLN A 74 21.49 11.68 2.48
CA GLN A 74 22.47 10.77 1.87
C GLN A 74 21.82 9.55 1.20
N VAL A 75 20.85 8.91 1.87
CA VAL A 75 20.26 7.65 1.36
C VAL A 75 19.13 7.87 0.36
N MET A 76 18.50 9.05 0.37
CA MET A 76 17.37 9.39 -0.49
C MET A 76 17.48 10.79 -1.08
N PRO A 77 18.58 11.12 -1.78
CA PRO A 77 18.79 12.46 -2.35
C PRO A 77 17.68 12.87 -3.34
N GLN A 78 17.02 11.90 -3.97
CA GLN A 78 15.93 12.13 -4.91
C GLN A 78 14.68 12.77 -4.27
N LEU A 79 14.53 12.71 -2.94
CA LEU A 79 13.35 13.22 -2.25
C LEU A 79 13.29 14.75 -2.16
N ASN A 80 14.42 15.43 -2.39
CA ASN A 80 14.56 16.88 -2.30
C ASN A 80 13.92 17.44 -1.01
N LEU A 81 14.57 17.10 0.12
CA LEU A 81 14.08 17.38 1.46
C LEU A 81 14.39 18.83 1.85
N THR A 82 13.37 19.58 2.25
CA THR A 82 13.51 20.95 2.75
C THR A 82 13.02 21.02 4.19
N PRO A 83 13.88 21.36 5.17
CA PRO A 83 13.43 21.53 6.54
C PRO A 83 12.49 22.75 6.68
N ILE A 84 11.46 22.63 7.52
CA ILE A 84 10.58 23.76 7.86
C ILE A 84 11.25 24.71 8.86
N SER A 85 12.21 24.19 9.64
CA SER A 85 13.02 24.95 10.59
C SER A 85 14.45 24.41 10.60
N ASP A 86 15.42 25.30 10.77
CA ASP A 86 16.86 25.01 10.69
C ASP A 86 17.37 24.09 11.82
N ASN A 87 16.63 23.96 12.92
CA ASN A 87 17.02 23.16 14.08
C ASN A 87 16.02 22.00 14.33
N PRO A 88 16.49 20.75 14.37
CA PRO A 88 15.69 19.63 14.88
C PRO A 88 15.33 19.80 16.37
N PRO A 89 14.20 19.25 16.83
CA PRO A 89 13.27 18.44 16.06
C PRO A 89 12.40 19.27 15.09
N THR A 90 12.26 18.79 13.87
CA THR A 90 11.59 19.56 12.79
C THR A 90 10.89 18.64 11.79
N TRP A 91 10.01 19.23 10.99
CA TRP A 91 9.39 18.57 9.85
C TRP A 91 10.21 18.87 8.59
N LEU A 92 10.32 17.87 7.73
CA LEU A 92 10.94 17.96 6.42
C LEU A 92 9.84 17.90 5.36
N HIS A 93 9.74 18.93 4.54
CA HIS A 93 8.92 18.89 3.34
C HIS A 93 9.60 18.01 2.29
N ILE A 94 8.86 17.05 1.74
CA ILE A 94 9.31 16.15 0.68
C ILE A 94 8.74 16.67 -0.64
N SER A 95 9.55 17.41 -1.38
CA SER A 95 9.10 18.05 -2.62
C SER A 95 8.87 17.03 -3.74
N ASN A 96 9.69 15.98 -3.79
CA ASN A 96 9.61 14.94 -4.79
C ASN A 96 9.36 13.59 -4.14
N TYR A 97 8.10 13.24 -3.92
CA TYR A 97 7.79 11.87 -3.53
C TYR A 97 7.85 10.97 -4.77
N GLY A 98 8.92 10.20 -4.92
CA GLY A 98 9.08 9.24 -6.02
C GLY A 98 10.06 8.13 -5.63
N PHE A 99 9.57 6.89 -5.56
CA PHE A 99 10.43 5.72 -5.35
C PHE A 99 10.72 5.06 -6.70
N GLY A 100 11.98 4.62 -6.89
CA GLY A 100 12.37 3.80 -8.04
C GLY A 100 11.77 2.38 -8.05
N ALA A 101 11.08 1.98 -6.98
CA ALA A 101 10.43 0.67 -6.86
C ALA A 101 9.06 0.65 -7.56
N TYR A 102 9.06 0.85 -8.86
CA TYR A 102 7.87 0.65 -9.69
C TYR A 102 7.44 -0.83 -9.64
N PRO A 103 6.14 -1.16 -9.42
CA PRO A 103 4.98 -0.35 -9.03
C PRO A 103 4.45 -0.62 -7.59
N ALA A 104 5.17 -1.34 -6.73
CA ALA A 104 4.68 -1.66 -5.39
C ALA A 104 4.57 -0.40 -4.49
N GLY A 105 3.34 -0.04 -4.10
CA GLY A 105 3.08 1.03 -3.13
C GLY A 105 3.13 2.47 -3.66
N LEU A 106 3.08 2.68 -4.99
CA LEU A 106 3.25 4.01 -5.60
C LEU A 106 2.00 4.57 -6.29
N LEU A 107 0.88 3.84 -6.24
CA LEU A 107 -0.36 4.29 -6.85
C LEU A 107 -0.93 5.47 -6.05
N ARG A 108 -1.02 6.63 -6.69
CA ARG A 108 -1.63 7.85 -6.17
C ARG A 108 -3.05 7.98 -6.68
N MET A 109 -3.97 8.28 -5.77
CA MET A 109 -5.37 8.53 -6.05
C MET A 109 -5.99 9.35 -4.92
N SER A 110 -7.16 9.94 -5.17
CA SER A 110 -7.93 10.63 -4.13
C SER A 110 -8.54 9.64 -3.12
N ALA A 111 -8.87 10.13 -1.92
CA ALA A 111 -9.63 9.34 -0.94
C ALA A 111 -10.99 8.87 -1.49
N ASN A 112 -11.64 9.68 -2.34
CA ASN A 112 -12.88 9.31 -3.01
C ASN A 112 -12.68 8.11 -3.95
N THR A 113 -11.63 8.13 -4.76
CA THR A 113 -11.28 7.01 -5.65
C THR A 113 -10.99 5.74 -4.86
N LEU A 114 -10.22 5.86 -3.77
CA LEU A 114 -9.94 4.72 -2.89
C LEU A 114 -11.22 4.16 -2.26
N SER A 115 -12.13 5.02 -1.81
CA SER A 115 -13.44 4.63 -1.28
C SER A 115 -14.26 3.82 -2.29
N VAL A 116 -14.31 4.24 -3.56
CA VAL A 116 -14.99 3.49 -4.63
C VAL A 116 -14.37 2.09 -4.78
N PHE A 117 -13.04 2.00 -4.83
CA PHE A 117 -12.34 0.72 -4.92
C PHE A 117 -12.60 -0.18 -3.71
N LEU A 118 -12.57 0.35 -2.48
CA LEU A 118 -12.83 -0.43 -1.27
C LEU A 118 -14.29 -0.91 -1.18
N ARG A 119 -15.26 -0.10 -1.63
CA ARG A 119 -16.69 -0.48 -1.66
C ARG A 119 -16.96 -1.70 -2.53
N MET A 120 -16.21 -1.92 -3.61
CA MET A 120 -16.30 -3.16 -4.40
C MET A 120 -16.10 -4.39 -3.52
N PHE A 121 -15.11 -4.36 -2.62
CA PHE A 121 -14.88 -5.47 -1.71
C PHE A 121 -15.98 -5.58 -0.67
N LEU A 122 -16.41 -4.47 -0.06
CA LEU A 122 -17.43 -4.47 0.99
C LEU A 122 -18.79 -4.99 0.49
N ASN A 123 -19.14 -4.71 -0.76
CA ASN A 123 -20.43 -5.10 -1.35
C ASN A 123 -20.44 -6.51 -1.98
N ASN A 124 -19.48 -7.38 -1.61
CA ASN A 124 -19.31 -8.75 -2.13
C ASN A 124 -19.18 -8.87 -3.66
N GLY A 125 -18.78 -7.79 -4.34
CA GLY A 125 -18.76 -7.83 -5.80
C GLY A 125 -18.59 -6.48 -6.47
N SER A 126 -17.98 -6.53 -7.64
CA SER A 126 -18.29 -5.65 -8.76
C SER A 126 -18.41 -6.53 -10.02
N SER A 127 -18.71 -5.91 -11.16
CA SER A 127 -18.62 -6.56 -12.48
C SER A 127 -17.21 -7.09 -12.81
N ILE A 128 -16.19 -6.77 -12.01
CA ILE A 128 -14.78 -7.05 -12.29
C ILE A 128 -14.31 -8.36 -11.65
N LEU A 129 -14.87 -8.73 -10.49
CA LEU A 129 -14.48 -9.92 -9.75
C LEU A 129 -15.68 -10.83 -9.48
N ARG A 130 -15.49 -12.13 -9.70
CA ARG A 130 -16.47 -13.14 -9.30
C ARG A 130 -16.54 -13.20 -7.77
N PRO A 131 -17.71 -13.48 -7.17
CA PRO A 131 -17.84 -13.59 -5.71
C PRO A 131 -16.83 -14.56 -5.08
N ARG A 132 -16.55 -15.70 -5.74
CA ARG A 132 -15.53 -16.66 -5.31
C ARG A 132 -14.13 -16.03 -5.21
N SER A 133 -13.73 -15.20 -6.18
CA SER A 133 -12.44 -14.52 -6.16
C SER A 133 -12.34 -13.54 -5.00
N ILE A 134 -13.44 -12.86 -4.64
CA ILE A 134 -13.49 -11.99 -3.46
C ILE A 134 -13.36 -12.81 -2.17
N ALA A 135 -14.00 -13.97 -2.09
CA ALA A 135 -13.86 -14.87 -0.95
C ALA A 135 -12.42 -15.39 -0.81
N GLU A 136 -11.76 -15.74 -1.93
CA GLU A 136 -10.35 -16.14 -1.96
C GLU A 136 -9.43 -15.01 -1.47
N ILE A 137 -9.63 -13.77 -1.93
CA ILE A 137 -8.86 -12.59 -1.47
C ILE A 137 -9.02 -12.33 0.03
N ARG A 138 -10.22 -12.56 0.59
CA ARG A 138 -10.50 -12.39 2.03
C ARG A 138 -9.97 -13.53 2.88
N THR A 139 -9.68 -14.68 2.28
CA THR A 139 -9.11 -15.82 3.00
C THR A 139 -7.70 -15.47 3.43
N ILE A 140 -7.48 -15.37 4.74
CA ILE A 140 -6.13 -15.23 5.29
C ILE A 140 -5.43 -16.57 5.12
N VAL A 141 -4.45 -16.62 4.21
CA VAL A 141 -3.58 -17.80 4.05
C VAL A 141 -2.30 -17.54 4.85
N GLY A 142 -2.30 -17.98 6.10
CA GLY A 142 -1.14 -17.83 6.99
C GLY A 142 -1.13 -18.86 8.11
N GLY A 143 -0.14 -19.77 8.08
CA GLY A 143 0.23 -20.63 9.21
C GLY A 143 1.34 -20.02 10.07
N GLY A 144 1.55 -18.71 10.01
CA GLY A 144 2.59 -18.01 10.76
C GLY A 144 2.13 -16.60 11.12
N ASN A 145 2.69 -16.06 12.22
CA ASN A 145 2.40 -14.73 12.76
C ASN A 145 2.23 -13.70 11.64
N ILE A 146 0.98 -13.28 11.42
CA ILE A 146 0.65 -12.17 10.53
C ILE A 146 1.42 -10.97 11.09
N PRO A 147 2.36 -10.37 10.33
CA PRO A 147 3.00 -9.15 10.77
C PRO A 147 1.89 -8.12 11.01
N ASP A 148 1.89 -7.51 12.18
CA ASP A 148 0.88 -6.55 12.56
C ASP A 148 0.95 -5.35 11.61
N TYR A 149 0.04 -5.32 10.62
CA TYR A 149 -0.09 -4.26 9.64
C TYR A 149 -1.19 -3.27 10.06
N GLY A 150 -1.58 -3.23 11.35
CA GLY A 150 -2.53 -2.27 11.89
C GLY A 150 -4.00 -2.57 11.56
N LEU A 151 -4.33 -3.81 11.19
CA LEU A 151 -5.70 -4.31 11.22
C LEU A 151 -5.85 -5.14 12.49
N ILE A 152 -6.56 -4.59 13.49
CA ILE A 152 -6.86 -5.27 14.75
C ILE A 152 -7.59 -6.59 14.42
N GLY A 153 -6.83 -7.69 14.44
CA GLY A 153 -7.37 -9.04 14.37
C GLY A 153 -8.06 -9.35 15.69
N ASN A 154 -9.38 -9.46 15.66
CA ASN A 154 -10.17 -9.86 16.81
C ASN A 154 -9.92 -11.37 17.05
N ASN A 155 -8.99 -11.70 17.95
CA ASN A 155 -8.66 -13.07 18.33
C ASN A 155 -9.74 -13.65 19.25
N ASN A 156 -10.87 -14.03 18.69
CA ASN A 156 -11.80 -14.96 19.34
C ASN A 156 -11.89 -16.23 18.49
N SER A 157 -10.90 -17.11 18.64
CA SER A 157 -11.12 -18.53 18.41
C SER A 157 -10.26 -19.37 19.35
N THR A 158 -10.97 -20.22 20.09
CA THR A 158 -10.50 -21.41 20.82
C THR A 158 -9.58 -21.19 22.02
N GLN A 159 -10.17 -20.84 23.15
CA GLN A 159 -9.65 -21.20 24.46
C GLN A 159 -10.13 -22.64 24.76
N GLU A 160 -9.28 -23.63 24.48
CA GLU A 160 -9.48 -25.00 24.94
C GLU A 160 -9.51 -25.02 26.48
N SER A 161 -10.51 -25.70 27.02
CA SER A 161 -10.64 -25.94 28.46
C SER A 161 -9.59 -26.98 28.89
N PRO A 162 -8.81 -26.78 29.97
CA PRO A 162 -7.93 -27.83 30.46
C PRO A 162 -8.76 -28.86 31.23
N SER A 163 -8.79 -30.08 30.69
CA SER A 163 -9.26 -31.27 31.36
C SER A 163 -8.36 -31.66 32.53
N SER A 164 -9.01 -32.11 33.59
CA SER A 164 -8.48 -32.67 34.83
C SER A 164 -7.47 -33.81 34.63
N GLN A 165 -6.35 -33.77 35.34
CA GLN A 165 -5.66 -34.99 35.80
C GLN A 165 -5.20 -34.84 37.25
N PHE A 166 -5.88 -35.57 38.13
CA PHE A 166 -5.40 -35.99 39.46
C PHE A 166 -4.26 -37.00 39.30
N GLY A 167 -3.30 -37.02 40.24
CA GLY A 167 -2.48 -38.22 40.47
C GLY A 167 -1.15 -38.03 41.20
N LEU A 168 -1.22 -37.95 42.54
CA LEU A 168 -0.34 -38.57 43.55
C LEU A 168 1.19 -38.53 43.40
N SER A 169 1.86 -37.86 44.34
CA SER A 169 2.69 -38.52 45.37
C SER A 169 2.77 -37.64 46.62
#